data_AF-A0A962D7R2-F1
#
_entry.id   AF-A0A962D7R2-F1
#
_cell.length_a   1.000
_cell.length_b   1.000
_cell.length_c   1.000
_cell.angle_alpha   90.00
_cell.angle_beta   90.00
_cell.angle_gamma   90.00
#
_symmetry.space_group_name_H-M   'P 1'
#
loop_
_entity.id
_entity.type
_entity.pdbx_description
1 polymer ?
#
loop_
_entity_poly.entity_id
_entity_poly.type
_entity_poly.pdbx_seq_one_letter_code
_entity_poly.pdbx_strand_id
1 'polypeptide(L)'
;MSERVHTTALSQSVRSWLNSRWSLLLAGVACGLIPLLLDGGGRDSVRLWLANALPWLLLWLCALALTCRPLFAASLTWLLAAVVYQVNQIKLRELGLPLVPSDVLVFDQMLSSPALYWRYLRLPSLPQLLLLLLLIESCRRSWRLRPLCRPLRFAQALLFVLAGGVLLSVQQRWAPWPQIYDQEDLRISFW
;
A
#
# COMPACT_ATOMS: atom_id res chain seq x y z
N MET A 1 -17.73 -45.85 -14.72
CA MET A 1 -16.78 -44.83 -15.22
C MET A 1 -17.13 -43.39 -14.80
N SER A 2 -18.07 -43.17 -13.86
CA SER A 2 -18.57 -41.83 -13.47
C SER A 2 -17.92 -41.23 -12.20
N GLU A 3 -17.23 -42.03 -11.37
CA GLU A 3 -16.67 -41.53 -10.09
C GLU A 3 -15.37 -40.72 -10.20
N ARG A 4 -14.57 -40.89 -11.28
CA ARG A 4 -13.27 -40.19 -11.39
C ARG A 4 -13.37 -38.71 -11.75
N VAL A 5 -14.52 -38.25 -12.26
CA VAL A 5 -14.70 -36.85 -12.68
C VAL A 5 -15.02 -35.93 -11.48
N HIS A 6 -15.65 -36.47 -10.43
CA HIS A 6 -16.02 -35.66 -9.27
C HIS A 6 -14.86 -35.36 -8.31
N THR A 7 -13.86 -36.25 -8.24
CA THR A 7 -12.71 -36.08 -7.33
C THR A 7 -11.69 -35.04 -7.82
N THR A 8 -11.54 -34.87 -9.14
CA THR A 8 -10.64 -33.86 -9.71
C THR A 8 -11.16 -32.43 -9.55
N ALA A 9 -12.48 -32.23 -9.71
CA ALA A 9 -13.13 -30.93 -9.57
C ALA A 9 -13.06 -30.36 -8.13
N LEU A 10 -13.29 -31.20 -7.12
CA LEU A 10 -13.16 -30.81 -5.71
C LEU A 10 -11.72 -30.40 -5.38
N SER A 11 -10.73 -31.11 -5.92
CA SER A 11 -9.31 -30.81 -5.69
C SER A 11 -8.86 -29.46 -6.27
N GLN A 12 -9.42 -29.02 -7.41
CA GLN A 12 -9.11 -27.72 -8.01
C GLN A 12 -9.75 -26.55 -7.26
N SER A 13 -10.98 -26.71 -6.75
CA SER A 13 -11.65 -25.66 -5.98
C SER A 13 -10.98 -25.42 -4.62
N VAL A 14 -10.58 -26.50 -3.93
CA VAL A 14 -9.89 -26.41 -2.64
C VAL A 14 -8.49 -25.80 -2.82
N ARG A 15 -7.78 -26.16 -3.89
CA ARG A 15 -6.44 -25.64 -4.18
C ARG A 15 -6.47 -24.16 -4.60
N SER A 16 -7.47 -23.72 -5.36
CA SER A 16 -7.64 -22.30 -5.69
C SER A 16 -8.06 -21.46 -4.48
N TRP A 17 -8.85 -22.03 -3.58
CA TRP A 17 -9.29 -21.40 -2.33
C TRP A 17 -8.17 -21.33 -1.27
N LEU A 18 -7.30 -22.33 -1.18
CA LEU A 18 -6.09 -22.27 -0.36
C LEU A 18 -5.08 -21.26 -0.90
N ASN A 19 -4.85 -21.24 -2.22
CA ASN A 19 -3.97 -20.25 -2.86
C ASN A 19 -4.48 -18.81 -2.66
N SER A 20 -5.80 -18.64 -2.59
CA SER A 20 -6.46 -17.37 -2.26
C SER A 20 -6.08 -16.84 -0.88
N ARG A 21 -6.21 -17.67 0.16
CA ARG A 21 -5.93 -17.26 1.54
C ARG A 21 -4.46 -16.94 1.76
N TRP A 22 -3.57 -17.76 1.22
CA TRP A 22 -2.14 -17.49 1.26
C TRP A 22 -1.77 -16.21 0.50
N SER A 23 -2.43 -15.92 -0.63
CA SER A 23 -2.18 -14.67 -1.35
C SER A 23 -2.62 -13.42 -0.56
N LEU A 24 -3.71 -13.52 0.22
CA LEU A 24 -4.17 -12.45 1.10
C LEU A 24 -3.25 -12.26 2.30
N LEU A 25 -2.83 -13.36 2.93
CA LEU A 25 -1.87 -13.31 4.04
C LEU A 25 -0.53 -12.76 3.58
N LEU A 26 0.02 -13.25 2.47
CA LEU A 26 1.29 -12.76 1.93
C LEU A 26 1.19 -11.31 1.50
N ALA A 27 0.07 -10.87 0.92
CA ALA A 27 -0.16 -9.48 0.56
C ALA A 27 -0.26 -8.56 1.80
N GLY A 28 -1.02 -8.98 2.82
CA GLY A 28 -1.16 -8.24 4.07
C GLY A 28 0.17 -8.15 4.84
N VAL A 29 0.90 -9.27 4.93
CA VAL A 29 2.23 -9.33 5.53
C VAL A 29 3.21 -8.46 4.74
N ALA A 30 3.18 -8.51 3.40
CA ALA A 30 4.02 -7.67 2.57
C ALA A 30 3.73 -6.18 2.77
N CYS A 31 2.48 -5.77 2.99
CA CYS A 31 2.14 -4.38 3.31
C CYS A 31 2.62 -3.97 4.71
N GLY A 32 2.56 -4.88 5.69
CA GLY A 32 3.13 -4.67 7.02
C GLY A 32 4.67 -4.66 7.04
N LEU A 33 5.33 -5.30 6.07
CA LEU A 33 6.79 -5.28 5.94
C LEU A 33 7.32 -3.97 5.34
N ILE A 34 6.47 -3.14 4.72
CA ILE A 34 6.87 -1.86 4.11
C ILE A 34 7.55 -0.94 5.16
N PRO A 35 6.96 -0.65 6.33
CA PRO A 35 7.62 0.14 7.37
C PRO A 35 8.90 -0.52 7.90
N LEU A 36 8.91 -1.85 8.04
CA LEU A 36 10.08 -2.57 8.57
C LEU A 36 11.31 -2.43 7.66
N LEU A 37 11.10 -2.50 6.34
CA LEU A 37 12.16 -2.44 5.34
C LEU A 37 12.60 -0.99 5.05
N LEU A 38 11.73 -0.01 5.24
CA LEU A 38 11.99 1.39 4.91
C LEU A 38 12.48 2.22 6.10
N ASP A 39 11.96 2.00 7.33
CA ASP A 39 12.33 2.80 8.51
C ASP A 39 13.56 2.27 9.26
N GLY A 40 14.12 1.11 8.87
CA GLY A 40 15.35 0.61 9.48
C GLY A 40 15.21 0.30 10.98
N GLY A 41 14.25 -0.53 11.35
CA GLY A 41 14.31 -1.39 12.56
C GLY A 41 14.65 -0.73 13.91
N GLY A 42 14.17 0.49 14.19
CA GLY A 42 14.16 1.01 15.56
C GLY A 42 13.24 0.15 16.46
N ARG A 43 13.74 -0.31 17.61
CA ARG A 43 13.02 -1.19 18.57
C ARG A 43 11.85 -0.50 19.30
N ASP A 44 11.62 0.78 19.02
CA ASP A 44 10.69 1.59 19.78
C ASP A 44 9.25 1.28 19.32
N SER A 45 8.57 0.48 20.14
CA SER A 45 7.13 0.22 20.17
C SER A 45 6.50 -0.40 18.92
N VAL A 46 6.02 -1.65 19.05
CA VAL A 46 5.09 -2.33 18.09
C VAL A 46 3.93 -1.43 17.67
N ARG A 47 3.52 -0.51 18.54
CA ARG A 47 2.51 0.52 18.28
C ARG A 47 2.89 1.46 17.12
N LEU A 48 4.15 1.90 17.04
CA LEU A 48 4.66 2.73 15.93
C LEU A 48 4.65 1.97 14.62
N TRP A 49 5.12 0.73 14.66
CA TRP A 49 5.12 -0.13 13.47
C TRP A 49 3.70 -0.36 12.95
N LEU A 50 2.74 -0.65 13.84
CA LEU A 50 1.33 -0.77 13.48
C LEU A 50 0.76 0.54 12.93
N ALA A 51 1.09 1.67 13.55
CA ALA A 51 0.66 2.99 13.11
C ALA A 51 1.19 3.36 11.72
N ASN A 52 2.42 2.97 11.38
CA ASN A 52 3.02 3.18 10.06
C ASN A 52 2.52 2.18 9.02
N ALA A 53 2.14 0.96 9.43
CA ALA A 53 1.57 -0.05 8.52
C ALA A 53 0.11 0.26 8.14
N LEU A 54 -0.64 0.94 9.02
CA LEU A 54 -2.08 1.17 8.87
C LEU A 54 -2.46 1.89 7.56
N PRO A 55 -1.81 3.00 7.15
CA PRO A 55 -2.17 3.69 5.90
C PRO A 55 -1.99 2.79 4.67
N TRP A 56 -0.91 2.01 4.64
CA TRP A 56 -0.62 1.08 3.55
C TRP A 56 -1.63 -0.07 3.52
N LEU A 57 -2.01 -0.59 4.69
CA LEU A 57 -3.04 -1.61 4.79
C LEU A 57 -4.40 -1.11 4.29
N LEU A 58 -4.80 0.11 4.66
CA LEU A 58 -6.05 0.73 4.20
C LEU A 58 -6.04 0.94 2.69
N LEU A 59 -4.92 1.43 2.15
CA LEU A 59 -4.76 1.62 0.71
C LEU A 59 -4.84 0.29 -0.05
N TRP A 60 -4.22 -0.76 0.49
CA TRP A 60 -4.33 -2.12 -0.04
C TRP A 60 -5.78 -2.63 -0.02
N LEU A 61 -6.51 -2.42 1.07
CA LEU A 61 -7.92 -2.79 1.18
C LEU A 61 -8.80 -2.03 0.18
N CYS A 62 -8.56 -0.74 -0.04
CA CYS A 62 -9.23 0.05 -1.07
C CYS A 62 -8.97 -0.51 -2.47
N ALA A 63 -7.71 -0.77 -2.82
CA ALA A 63 -7.34 -1.34 -4.11
C ALA A 63 -7.92 -2.76 -4.29
N LEU A 64 -7.95 -3.57 -3.22
CA LEU A 64 -8.55 -4.89 -3.22
C LEU A 64 -10.07 -4.82 -3.41
N ALA A 65 -10.75 -3.88 -2.75
CA ALA A 65 -12.19 -3.67 -2.90
C ALA A 65 -12.56 -3.29 -4.34
N LEU A 66 -11.77 -2.43 -4.98
CA LEU A 66 -11.98 -2.00 -6.36
C LEU A 66 -11.68 -3.10 -7.39
N THR A 67 -10.61 -3.87 -7.19
CA THR A 67 -10.08 -4.77 -8.24
C THR A 67 -10.35 -6.25 -8.00
N CYS A 68 -10.70 -6.65 -6.77
CA CYS A 68 -10.84 -8.05 -6.36
C CYS A 68 -9.58 -8.91 -6.60
N ARG A 69 -8.42 -8.27 -6.70
CA ARG A 69 -7.14 -8.87 -7.08
C ARG A 69 -6.08 -8.51 -6.03
N PRO A 70 -5.80 -9.38 -5.05
CA PRO A 70 -4.93 -9.09 -3.91
C PRO A 70 -3.49 -8.91 -4.31
N LEU A 71 -3.00 -9.67 -5.29
CA LEU A 71 -1.65 -9.47 -5.83
C LEU A 71 -1.53 -8.13 -6.54
N PHE A 72 -2.54 -7.72 -7.30
CA PHE A 72 -2.54 -6.40 -7.94
C PHE A 72 -2.60 -5.29 -6.90
N ALA A 73 -3.51 -5.40 -5.92
CA ALA A 73 -3.62 -4.44 -4.84
C ALA A 73 -2.30 -4.34 -4.04
N ALA A 74 -1.63 -5.46 -3.76
CA ALA A 74 -0.35 -5.48 -3.05
C ALA A 74 0.75 -4.81 -3.86
N SER A 75 0.90 -5.17 -5.13
CA SER A 75 1.90 -4.57 -6.02
C SER A 75 1.66 -3.07 -6.21
N LEU A 76 0.39 -2.65 -6.33
CA LEU A 76 0.02 -1.24 -6.44
C LEU A 76 0.36 -0.48 -5.15
N THR A 77 0.05 -1.06 -4.00
CA THR A 77 0.36 -0.46 -2.69
C THR A 77 1.87 -0.31 -2.51
N TRP A 78 2.64 -1.33 -2.86
CA TRP A 78 4.11 -1.29 -2.85
C TRP A 78 4.68 -0.23 -3.80
N LEU A 79 4.12 -0.13 -5.01
CA LEU A 79 4.53 0.89 -5.97
C LEU A 79 4.29 2.30 -5.42
N LEU A 80 3.12 2.54 -4.83
CA LEU A 80 2.79 3.83 -4.21
C LEU A 80 3.68 4.11 -2.99
N ALA A 81 3.94 3.11 -2.15
CA ALA A 81 4.84 3.26 -1.01
C ALA A 81 6.27 3.62 -1.45
N ALA A 82 6.78 2.96 -2.49
CA ALA A 82 8.09 3.26 -3.06
C ALA A 82 8.15 4.71 -3.58
N VAL A 83 7.08 5.19 -4.24
CA VAL A 83 6.99 6.58 -4.70
C VAL A 83 6.99 7.56 -3.53
N VAL A 84 6.14 7.37 -2.52
CA VAL A 84 6.06 8.26 -1.35
C VAL A 84 7.39 8.29 -0.60
N TYR A 85 8.00 7.14 -0.36
CA TYR A 85 9.32 7.06 0.27
C TYR A 85 10.38 7.81 -0.53
N GLN A 86 10.34 7.70 -1.85
CA GLN A 86 11.32 8.36 -2.69
C GLN A 86 11.11 9.88 -2.76
N VAL A 87 9.87 10.35 -2.75
CA VAL A 87 9.53 11.78 -2.60
C VAL A 87 10.03 12.30 -1.25
N ASN A 88 9.81 11.56 -0.18
CA ASN A 88 10.32 11.93 1.13
C ASN A 88 11.86 12.01 1.15
N GLN A 89 12.57 11.03 0.58
CA GLN A 89 14.02 11.06 0.50
C GLN A 89 14.55 12.28 -0.26
N ILE A 90 13.85 12.72 -1.31
CA ILE A 90 14.18 13.98 -2.00
C ILE A 90 13.96 15.16 -1.06
N LYS A 91 12.82 15.22 -0.37
CA LYS A 91 12.49 16.31 0.56
C LYS A 91 13.48 16.42 1.71
N LEU A 92 13.85 15.30 2.34
CA LEU A 92 14.85 15.25 3.41
C LEU A 92 16.22 15.74 2.94
N ARG A 93 16.62 15.43 1.71
CA ARG A 93 17.92 15.86 1.17
C ARG A 93 17.96 17.34 0.81
N GLU A 94 16.88 17.86 0.22
CA GLU A 94 16.84 19.23 -0.29
C GLU A 94 16.41 20.25 0.76
N LEU A 95 15.50 19.87 1.68
CA LEU A 95 14.90 20.76 2.67
C LEU A 95 15.25 20.40 4.12
N GLY A 96 15.88 19.24 4.36
CA GLY A 96 16.15 18.76 5.73
C GLY A 96 14.89 18.44 6.54
N LEU A 97 13.73 18.38 5.88
CA LEU A 97 12.42 18.24 6.50
C LEU A 97 11.72 17.00 5.97
N PRO A 98 11.11 16.18 6.85
CA PRO A 98 10.33 15.03 6.42
C PRO A 98 9.07 15.43 5.66
N LEU A 99 8.46 14.46 4.97
CA LEU A 99 7.15 14.63 4.37
C LEU A 99 6.09 14.75 5.48
N VAL A 100 5.27 15.79 5.42
CA VAL A 100 4.23 16.09 6.40
C VAL A 100 2.88 16.04 5.67
N PRO A 101 1.77 15.62 6.32
CA PRO A 101 0.46 15.59 5.66
C PRO A 101 0.03 16.92 5.01
N SER A 102 0.52 18.06 5.50
CA SER A 102 0.30 19.38 4.89
C SER A 102 0.87 19.51 3.48
N ASP A 103 1.89 18.71 3.12
CA ASP A 103 2.49 18.74 1.79
C ASP A 103 1.53 18.23 0.70
N VAL A 104 0.53 17.42 1.09
CA VAL A 104 -0.51 16.94 0.16
C VAL A 104 -1.34 18.11 -0.38
N LEU A 105 -1.49 19.19 0.40
CA LEU A 105 -2.17 20.41 -0.05
C LEU A 105 -1.38 21.15 -1.14
N VAL A 106 -0.05 20.99 -1.14
CA VAL A 106 0.86 21.57 -2.14
C VAL A 106 0.92 20.71 -3.41
N PHE A 107 0.40 19.47 -3.37
CA PHE A 107 0.41 18.56 -4.51
C PHE A 107 -0.34 19.12 -5.72
N ASP A 108 -1.39 19.90 -5.51
CA ASP A 108 -2.16 20.51 -6.60
C ASP A 108 -1.34 21.58 -7.35
N GLN A 109 -0.49 22.31 -6.60
CA GLN A 109 0.48 23.24 -7.18
C GLN A 109 1.59 22.48 -7.95
N MET A 110 1.97 21.30 -7.45
CA MET A 110 2.95 20.43 -8.08
C MET A 110 2.47 19.92 -9.44
N LEU A 111 1.22 19.47 -9.52
CA LEU A 111 0.57 19.03 -10.77
C LEU A 111 0.41 20.16 -11.78
N SER A 112 0.20 21.38 -11.31
CA SER A 112 0.04 22.57 -12.15
C SER A 112 1.34 23.04 -12.80
N SER A 113 2.50 22.65 -12.26
CA SER A 113 3.81 23.09 -12.78
C SER A 113 4.87 22.00 -12.67
N PRO A 114 4.71 20.86 -13.35
CA PRO A 114 5.57 19.68 -13.19
C PRO A 114 7.03 19.93 -13.62
N ALA A 115 7.24 20.87 -14.55
CA ALA A 115 8.58 21.22 -15.05
C ALA A 115 9.51 21.76 -13.94
N LEU A 116 8.95 22.45 -12.93
CA LEU A 116 9.73 22.96 -11.80
C LEU A 116 10.27 21.82 -10.93
N TYR A 117 9.49 20.74 -10.80
CA TYR A 117 9.82 19.61 -9.93
C TYR A 117 10.72 18.58 -10.63
N TRP A 118 10.72 18.54 -11.96
CA TRP A 118 11.58 17.64 -12.73
C TRP A 118 13.07 17.83 -12.43
N ARG A 119 13.49 19.05 -12.09
CA ARG A 119 14.89 19.36 -11.76
C ARG A 119 15.35 18.72 -10.44
N TYR A 120 14.43 18.40 -9.55
CA TYR A 120 14.72 17.74 -8.26
C TYR A 120 14.69 16.21 -8.38
N LEU A 121 14.14 15.67 -9.46
CA LEU A 121 14.18 14.25 -9.79
C LEU A 121 15.56 13.89 -10.33
N ARG A 122 16.46 13.49 -9.43
CA ARG A 122 17.68 12.80 -9.84
C ARG A 122 17.33 11.44 -10.45
N LEU A 123 18.11 11.04 -11.46
CA LEU A 123 18.02 9.69 -12.01
C LEU A 123 18.19 8.67 -10.87
N PRO A 124 17.22 7.74 -10.70
CA PRO A 124 17.35 6.70 -9.69
C PRO A 124 18.58 5.85 -9.99
N SER A 125 19.22 5.34 -8.94
CA SER A 125 20.32 4.39 -9.09
C SER A 125 19.83 3.14 -9.84
N LEU A 126 20.71 2.46 -10.58
CA LEU A 126 20.38 1.22 -11.30
C LEU A 126 19.55 0.22 -10.47
N PRO A 127 19.88 -0.11 -9.20
CA PRO A 127 19.07 -1.02 -8.41
C PRO A 127 17.65 -0.49 -8.14
N GLN A 128 17.48 0.82 -7.90
CA GLN A 128 16.17 1.44 -7.70
C GLN A 128 15.33 1.40 -8.99
N LEU A 129 15.96 1.65 -10.14
CA LEU A 129 15.29 1.62 -11.44
C LEU A 129 14.82 0.19 -11.76
N LEU A 130 15.67 -0.83 -11.53
CA LEU A 130 15.30 -2.23 -11.68
C LEU A 130 14.15 -2.63 -10.74
N LEU A 131 14.20 -2.20 -9.48
CA LEU A 131 13.12 -2.45 -8.52
C LEU A 131 11.79 -1.82 -8.98
N LEU A 132 11.82 -0.58 -9.46
CA LEU A 132 10.64 0.11 -9.98
C LEU A 132 10.05 -0.63 -11.20
N LEU A 133 10.90 -1.05 -12.14
CA LEU A 133 10.47 -1.82 -13.31
C LEU A 133 9.87 -3.18 -12.91
N LEU A 134 10.46 -3.86 -11.92
CA LEU A 134 9.92 -5.11 -11.37
C LEU A 134 8.55 -4.91 -10.74
N LEU A 135 8.34 -3.82 -9.98
CA LEU A 135 7.04 -3.49 -9.40
C LEU A 135 6.00 -3.18 -10.48
N ILE A 136 6.35 -2.41 -11.50
CA ILE A 136 5.46 -2.10 -12.63
C ILE A 136 5.07 -3.38 -13.38
N GLU A 137 6.04 -4.25 -13.68
CA GLU A 137 5.78 -5.50 -14.37
C GLU A 137 4.95 -6.46 -13.50
N SER A 138 5.17 -6.48 -12.18
CA SER A 138 4.35 -7.21 -11.22
C SER A 138 2.89 -6.72 -11.22
N CYS A 139 2.67 -5.40 -11.21
CA CYS A 139 1.34 -4.81 -11.39
C CYS A 139 0.69 -5.24 -12.72
N ARG A 140 1.44 -5.18 -13.83
CA ARG A 140 0.93 -5.54 -15.15
C ARG A 140 0.55 -7.02 -15.25
N ARG A 141 1.39 -7.91 -14.69
CA ARG A 141 1.12 -9.36 -14.66
C ARG A 141 -0.04 -9.70 -13.76
N SER A 142 -0.09 -9.13 -12.56
CA SER A 142 -1.17 -9.36 -11.60
C SER A 142 -2.52 -8.85 -12.09
N TRP A 143 -2.55 -7.81 -12.92
CA TRP A 143 -3.76 -7.36 -13.61
C TRP A 143 -4.33 -8.40 -14.60
N ARG A 144 -3.51 -9.31 -15.12
CA ARG A 144 -3.98 -10.38 -16.01
C ARG A 144 -4.57 -11.57 -15.26
N LEU A 145 -4.36 -11.64 -13.93
CA LEU A 145 -4.89 -12.72 -13.10
C LEU A 145 -6.40 -12.59 -12.93
N ARG A 146 -7.06 -13.74 -12.78
CA ARG A 146 -8.52 -13.78 -12.54
C ARG A 146 -8.84 -13.14 -11.19
N PRO A 147 -9.90 -12.32 -11.09
CA PRO A 147 -10.36 -11.81 -9.81
C PRO A 147 -10.80 -12.97 -8.92
N LEU A 148 -10.54 -12.87 -7.61
CA LEU A 148 -10.77 -13.97 -6.67
C LEU A 148 -12.24 -14.22 -6.34
N CYS A 149 -13.05 -13.16 -6.37
CA CYS A 149 -14.45 -13.23 -5.97
C CYS A 149 -15.32 -12.67 -7.09
N ARG A 150 -16.50 -13.26 -7.27
CA ARG A 150 -17.60 -12.57 -7.95
C ARG A 150 -18.01 -11.39 -7.06
N PRO A 151 -18.16 -10.19 -7.62
CA PRO A 151 -18.34 -9.00 -6.81
C PRO A 151 -19.72 -9.00 -6.15
N LEU A 152 -19.75 -9.27 -4.84
CA LEU A 152 -20.84 -8.80 -3.98
C LEU A 152 -20.67 -7.28 -3.87
N ARG A 153 -21.26 -6.57 -4.85
CA ARG A 153 -21.08 -5.12 -5.04
C ARG A 153 -21.29 -4.33 -3.75
N PHE A 154 -22.22 -4.75 -2.90
CA PHE A 154 -22.47 -4.14 -1.61
C PHE A 154 -21.31 -4.32 -0.62
N ALA A 155 -20.80 -5.53 -0.43
CA ALA A 155 -19.69 -5.79 0.49
C ALA A 155 -18.41 -5.07 0.06
N GLN A 156 -18.18 -4.94 -1.26
CA GLN A 156 -17.05 -4.20 -1.81
C GLN A 156 -17.19 -2.69 -1.63
N ALA A 157 -18.38 -2.15 -1.92
CA ALA A 157 -18.68 -0.75 -1.68
C ALA A 157 -18.52 -0.43 -0.19
N LEU A 158 -19.02 -1.29 0.70
CA LEU A 158 -18.85 -1.13 2.15
C LEU A 158 -17.38 -1.16 2.55
N LEU A 159 -16.59 -2.14 2.07
CA LEU A 159 -15.16 -2.21 2.37
C LEU A 159 -14.41 -0.98 1.86
N PHE A 160 -14.71 -0.52 0.64
CA PHE A 160 -14.09 0.67 0.06
C PHE A 160 -14.46 1.94 0.83
N VAL A 161 -15.74 2.11 1.19
CA VAL A 161 -16.22 3.25 1.97
C VAL A 161 -15.63 3.25 3.37
N LEU A 162 -15.55 2.10 4.03
CA LEU A 162 -14.95 1.99 5.37
C LEU A 162 -13.44 2.25 5.31
N ALA A 163 -12.70 1.58 4.43
CA ALA A 163 -11.26 1.75 4.32
C ALA A 163 -10.89 3.17 3.85
N GLY A 164 -11.61 3.69 2.85
CA GLY A 164 -11.45 5.05 2.34
C GLY A 164 -11.86 6.11 3.36
N GLY A 165 -12.94 5.89 4.11
CA GLY A 165 -13.39 6.77 5.18
C GLY A 165 -12.38 6.84 6.33
N VAL A 166 -11.80 5.71 6.73
CA VAL A 166 -10.71 5.68 7.72
C VAL A 166 -9.49 6.43 7.19
N LEU A 167 -9.08 6.19 5.95
CA LEU A 167 -7.93 6.87 5.35
C LEU A 167 -8.13 8.40 5.27
N LEU A 168 -9.33 8.84 4.88
CA LEU A 168 -9.71 10.26 4.90
C LEU A 168 -9.73 10.83 6.32
N SER A 169 -10.23 10.08 7.31
CA SER A 169 -10.26 10.54 8.70
C SER A 169 -8.85 10.73 9.28
N VAL A 170 -7.90 9.86 8.89
CA VAL A 170 -6.47 9.99 9.24
C VAL A 170 -5.89 11.24 8.60
N GLN A 171 -6.15 11.45 7.31
CA GLN A 171 -5.66 12.62 6.57
C GLN A 171 -6.19 13.94 7.16
N GLN A 172 -7.46 13.97 7.54
CA GLN A 172 -8.12 15.15 8.13
C GLN A 172 -7.83 15.32 9.63
N ARG A 173 -7.01 14.44 10.23
CA ARG A 173 -6.65 14.45 11.66
C ARG A 173 -7.87 14.44 12.59
N TRP A 174 -8.93 13.73 12.20
CA TRP A 174 -10.11 13.57 13.08
C TRP A 174 -9.77 12.70 14.29
N ALA A 175 -10.50 12.86 15.39
CA ALA A 175 -10.36 11.95 16.53
C ALA A 175 -10.65 10.49 16.08
N PRO A 176 -9.89 9.48 16.55
CA PRO A 176 -8.89 9.53 17.62
C PRO A 176 -7.44 9.70 17.15
N TRP A 177 -7.18 9.92 15.85
CA TRP A 177 -5.82 9.85 15.28
C TRP A 177 -4.81 10.79 15.93
N PRO A 178 -5.12 12.06 16.24
CA PRO A 178 -4.18 12.94 16.92
C PRO A 178 -3.65 12.35 18.23
N GLN A 179 -4.48 11.65 19.01
CA GLN A 179 -4.06 11.02 20.28
C GLN A 179 -3.18 9.77 20.07
N ILE A 180 -3.29 9.13 18.91
CA ILE A 180 -2.49 7.96 18.54
C ILE A 180 -1.13 8.39 17.98
N TYR A 181 -1.08 9.53 17.28
CA TYR A 181 0.11 10.07 16.62
C TYR A 181 0.72 11.29 17.36
N ASP A 182 0.24 11.64 18.55
CA ASP A 182 0.71 12.82 19.28
C ASP A 182 2.17 12.66 19.73
N GLN A 183 2.93 13.73 19.55
CA GLN A 183 4.40 13.72 19.50
C GLN A 183 5.09 13.61 20.87
N GLU A 184 4.36 13.75 21.98
CA GLU A 184 4.98 13.79 23.32
C GLU A 184 5.56 12.44 23.76
N ASP A 185 5.08 11.32 23.20
CA ASP A 185 5.49 9.96 23.58
C ASP A 185 6.12 9.18 22.40
N LEU A 186 5.88 9.64 21.18
CA LEU A 186 6.29 8.97 19.95
C LEU A 186 7.13 9.98 19.16
N ARG A 187 8.47 9.84 19.23
CA ARG A 187 9.46 10.56 18.40
C ARG A 187 9.28 10.19 16.92
N ILE A 188 8.10 10.41 16.37
CA ILE A 188 7.75 10.11 14.99
C ILE A 188 8.46 11.15 14.14
N SER A 189 9.52 10.71 13.46
CA SER A 189 9.86 11.28 12.17
C SER A 189 8.64 11.10 11.30
N PHE A 190 7.94 12.19 10.97
CA PHE A 190 7.00 12.12 9.86
C PHE A 190 7.78 11.60 8.64
N TRP A 191 7.10 10.78 7.85
CA TRP A 191 7.62 9.94 6.77
C TRP A 191 8.73 10.64 6.02
#